data_AF-A0A2N8PUA6-F1
#
_entry.id   AF-A0A2N8PUA6-F1
#
_cell.length_a   1.000
_cell.length_b   1.000
_cell.length_c   1.000
_cell.angle_alpha   90.00
_cell.angle_beta   90.00
_cell.angle_gamma   90.00
#
_symmetry.space_group_name_H-M   'P 1'
#
loop_
_entity.id
_entity.type
_entity.pdbx_description
1 polymer ?
#
loop_
_entity_poly.entity_id
_entity_poly.type
_entity_poly.pdbx_seq_one_letter_code
_entity_poly.pdbx_strand_id
1 'polypeptide(L)'
;MKKKENRKRPIQKKVWLNKDENDYLRKKIEASPYNNFQNFVRIMLITGEIVNVDYSELRKLNQEVSRIGNNVNQMVRLANQFEEISPDDVQTLISEVRNLQVMVTAALKREMQRGK
;
A
#
# COMPACT_ATOMS: atom_id res chain seq x y z
N MET A 1 15.52 -33.63 -33.85
CA MET A 1 15.54 -32.25 -33.31
C MET A 1 14.40 -31.46 -33.93
N LYS A 2 13.49 -30.86 -33.14
CA LYS A 2 12.33 -30.12 -33.67
C LYS A 2 12.80 -28.89 -34.46
N LYS A 3 12.33 -28.77 -35.71
CA LYS A 3 12.55 -27.63 -36.62
C LYS A 3 12.30 -26.32 -35.85
N LYS A 4 13.33 -25.47 -35.77
CA LYS A 4 13.21 -24.14 -35.18
C LYS A 4 12.41 -23.30 -36.18
N GLU A 5 11.10 -23.18 -35.97
CA GLU A 5 10.28 -22.26 -36.78
C GLU A 5 10.89 -20.86 -36.71
N ASN A 6 11.13 -20.25 -37.86
CA ASN A 6 11.61 -18.87 -37.97
C ASN A 6 10.51 -17.88 -37.57
N ARG A 7 10.20 -17.83 -36.28
CA ARG A 7 9.23 -16.92 -35.70
C ARG A 7 9.90 -15.56 -35.48
N LYS A 8 9.17 -14.47 -35.77
CA LYS A 8 9.56 -13.10 -35.38
C LYS A 8 9.86 -12.96 -33.88
N ARG A 9 9.31 -13.86 -33.05
CA ARG A 9 9.48 -13.89 -31.59
C ARG A 9 9.87 -15.31 -31.16
N PRO A 10 11.17 -15.68 -31.15
CA PRO A 10 11.61 -17.05 -30.91
C PRO A 10 11.72 -17.43 -29.43
N ILE A 11 11.73 -16.45 -28.51
CA ILE A 11 11.92 -16.68 -27.07
C ILE A 11 10.56 -16.98 -26.41
N GLN A 12 10.45 -18.14 -25.77
CA GLN A 12 9.29 -18.50 -24.96
C GLN A 12 9.56 -18.29 -23.48
N LYS A 13 8.59 -17.72 -22.77
CA LYS A 13 8.55 -17.66 -21.30
C LYS A 13 7.29 -18.40 -20.85
N LYS A 14 7.40 -19.23 -19.81
CA LYS A 14 6.28 -19.97 -19.22
C LYS A 14 5.94 -19.36 -17.86
N VAL A 15 4.65 -19.22 -17.58
CA VAL A 15 4.11 -18.76 -16.29
C VAL A 15 3.11 -19.81 -15.83
N TRP A 16 3.19 -20.19 -14.57
CA TRP A 16 2.25 -21.12 -13.95
C TRP A 16 1.22 -20.27 -13.21
N LEU A 17 -0.06 -20.59 -13.39
CA LEU A 17 -1.18 -19.90 -12.76
C LEU A 17 -2.04 -20.94 -12.04
N ASN A 18 -2.54 -20.59 -10.87
CA ASN A 18 -3.61 -21.35 -10.23
C ASN A 18 -4.96 -21.04 -10.93
N LYS A 19 -6.02 -21.75 -10.52
CA LYS A 19 -7.34 -21.64 -11.15
C LYS A 19 -7.89 -20.20 -11.10
N ASP A 20 -7.80 -19.56 -9.94
CA ASP A 20 -8.37 -18.22 -9.71
C ASP A 20 -7.60 -17.14 -10.48
N GLU A 21 -6.27 -17.25 -10.52
CA GLU A 21 -5.40 -16.37 -11.30
C GLU A 21 -5.69 -16.49 -12.80
N ASN A 22 -5.91 -17.71 -13.30
CA ASN A 22 -6.24 -17.96 -14.69
C ASN A 22 -7.64 -17.42 -15.06
N ASP A 23 -8.63 -17.60 -14.17
CA ASP A 23 -9.98 -17.07 -14.35
C ASP A 23 -10.00 -15.54 -14.35
N TYR A 24 -9.24 -14.92 -13.44
CA TYR A 24 -9.06 -13.47 -13.39
C TYR A 24 -8.39 -12.94 -14.67
N LEU A 25 -7.32 -13.60 -15.11
CA LEU A 25 -6.60 -13.21 -16.31
C LEU A 25 -7.48 -13.34 -17.56
N ARG A 26 -8.29 -14.40 -17.67
CA ARG A 26 -9.24 -14.58 -18.76
C ARG A 26 -10.24 -13.42 -18.83
N LYS A 27 -10.88 -13.06 -17.72
CA LYS A 27 -11.81 -11.92 -17.65
C LYS A 27 -11.14 -10.60 -18.06
N LYS A 28 -9.88 -10.39 -17.64
CA LYS A 28 -9.10 -9.21 -18.07
C LYS A 28 -8.82 -9.18 -19.56
N ILE A 29 -8.51 -10.34 -20.17
CA ILE A 29 -8.28 -10.45 -21.61
C ILE A 29 -9.58 -10.15 -22.37
N GLU A 30 -10.70 -10.74 -21.94
CA GLU A 30 -12.03 -10.53 -22.53
C GLU A 30 -12.48 -9.06 -22.45
N ALA A 31 -12.19 -8.37 -21.34
CA ALA A 31 -12.48 -6.96 -21.17
C ALA A 31 -11.51 -6.03 -21.92
N SER A 32 -10.44 -6.57 -22.50
CA SER A 32 -9.43 -5.79 -23.22
C SER A 32 -9.71 -5.78 -24.73
N PRO A 33 -9.15 -4.81 -25.49
CA PRO A 33 -9.18 -4.85 -26.95
C PRO A 33 -8.34 -6.00 -27.54
N TYR A 34 -7.61 -6.77 -26.71
CA TYR A 34 -6.77 -7.88 -27.14
C TYR A 34 -7.48 -9.21 -26.89
N ASN A 35 -7.98 -9.83 -27.95
CA ASN A 35 -8.74 -11.08 -27.89
C ASN A 35 -7.88 -12.35 -27.71
N ASN A 36 -6.58 -12.23 -27.43
CA ASN A 36 -5.70 -13.39 -27.24
C ASN A 36 -4.66 -13.18 -26.15
N PHE A 37 -4.40 -14.25 -25.42
CA PHE A 37 -3.47 -14.30 -24.29
C PHE A 37 -2.08 -13.80 -24.64
N GLN A 38 -1.52 -14.24 -25.77
CA GLN A 38 -0.14 -13.90 -26.16
C GLN A 38 0.05 -12.40 -26.35
N ASN A 39 -0.87 -11.71 -27.03
CA ASN A 39 -0.79 -10.27 -27.24
C ASN A 39 -1.05 -9.50 -25.96
N PHE A 40 -2.08 -9.86 -25.20
CA PHE A 40 -2.41 -9.21 -23.95
C PHE A 40 -1.23 -9.26 -22.95
N VAL A 41 -0.74 -10.46 -22.67
CA VAL A 41 0.35 -10.67 -21.71
C VAL A 41 1.64 -10.02 -22.20
N ARG A 42 1.96 -10.12 -23.50
CA ARG A 42 3.16 -9.47 -24.04
C ARG A 42 3.10 -7.95 -23.89
N ILE A 43 1.97 -7.33 -24.22
CA ILE A 43 1.82 -5.87 -24.09
C ILE A 43 1.93 -5.51 -22.61
N MET A 44 1.18 -6.17 -21.74
CA MET A 44 1.25 -5.92 -20.29
C MET A 44 2.66 -6.11 -19.71
N LEU A 45 3.43 -7.10 -20.15
CA LEU A 45 4.81 -7.31 -19.69
C LEU A 45 5.80 -6.25 -20.21
N ILE A 46 5.48 -5.56 -21.32
CA ILE A 46 6.34 -4.53 -21.92
C ILE A 46 5.93 -3.12 -21.46
N THR A 47 4.63 -2.87 -21.39
CA THR A 47 4.05 -1.55 -21.10
C THR A 47 3.52 -1.43 -19.68
N GLY A 48 3.40 -2.54 -18.96
CA GLY A 48 2.89 -2.52 -17.59
C GLY A 48 3.81 -1.70 -16.71
N GLU A 49 3.27 -0.67 -16.09
CA GLU A 49 3.97 0.09 -15.07
C GLU A 49 3.98 -0.73 -13.78
N ILE A 50 5.18 -0.90 -13.21
CA ILE A 50 5.31 -1.42 -11.85
C ILE A 50 5.15 -0.21 -10.92
N VAL A 51 3.94 0.00 -10.41
CA VAL A 51 3.70 1.01 -9.39
C VAL A 51 4.23 0.47 -8.07
N ASN A 52 5.41 0.94 -7.68
CA ASN A 52 5.96 0.69 -6.35
C ASN A 52 5.39 1.76 -5.40
N VAL A 53 4.38 1.40 -4.62
CA VAL A 53 3.83 2.30 -3.60
C VAL A 53 4.69 2.19 -2.35
N ASP A 54 5.48 3.23 -2.08
CA ASP A 54 6.26 3.30 -0.84
C ASP A 54 5.35 3.68 0.35
N TYR A 55 5.10 2.70 1.22
CA TYR A 55 4.32 2.89 2.45
C TYR A 55 5.16 3.33 3.66
N SER A 56 6.42 3.72 3.47
CA SER A 56 7.33 4.13 4.55
C SER A 56 6.73 5.23 5.44
N GLU A 57 6.10 6.24 4.84
CA GLU A 57 5.45 7.34 5.57
C GLU A 57 4.21 6.89 6.34
N LEU A 58 3.40 5.99 5.76
CA LEU A 58 2.25 5.40 6.45
C LEU A 58 2.70 4.57 7.66
N ARG A 59 3.84 3.89 7.55
CA ARG A 59 4.44 3.12 8.65
C ARG A 59 4.92 4.01 9.78
N LYS A 60 5.54 5.16 9.47
CA LYS A 60 5.92 6.18 10.49
C LYS A 60 4.68 6.72 11.20
N LEU A 61 3.63 7.01 10.46
CA LEU A 61 2.36 7.47 11.05
C LEU A 61 1.78 6.44 12.04
N ASN A 62 1.74 5.16 11.67
CA ASN A 62 1.26 4.09 12.55
C ASN A 62 2.09 3.95 13.83
N GLN A 63 3.40 4.20 13.77
CA GLN A 63 4.28 4.20 14.95
C GLN A 63 3.93 5.33 15.91
N GLU A 64 3.71 6.55 15.39
CA GLU A 64 3.30 7.70 16.20
C GLU A 64 1.92 7.48 16.83
N VAL A 65 0.94 6.95 16.08
CA VAL A 65 -0.38 6.60 16.63
C VAL A 65 -0.25 5.58 17.77
N SER A 66 0.58 4.55 17.58
CA SER A 66 0.81 3.52 18.59
C SER A 66 1.45 4.10 19.86
N ARG A 67 2.36 5.07 19.72
CA ARG A 67 2.98 5.78 20.84
C ARG A 67 1.94 6.58 21.63
N ILE A 68 1.07 7.33 20.95
CA ILE A 68 -0.02 8.06 21.62
C ILE A 68 -0.95 7.08 22.35
N GLY A 69 -1.34 5.98 21.70
CA GLY A 69 -2.19 4.96 22.33
C GLY A 69 -1.58 4.39 23.62
N ASN A 70 -0.25 4.20 23.65
CA ASN A 70 0.46 3.80 24.86
C ASN A 70 0.42 4.88 25.95
N ASN A 71 0.60 6.15 25.60
CA ASN A 71 0.55 7.27 26.54
C ASN A 71 -0.87 7.46 27.11
N VAL A 72 -1.92 7.32 26.29
CA VAL A 72 -3.32 7.27 26.75
C VAL A 72 -3.51 6.13 27.76
N ASN A 73 -3.02 4.92 27.44
CA ASN A 73 -3.16 3.78 28.33
C ASN A 73 -2.42 3.97 29.67
N GLN A 74 -1.29 4.69 29.67
CA GLN A 74 -0.58 5.04 30.89
C GLN A 74 -1.40 6.01 31.74
N MET A 75 -1.97 7.06 31.13
CA MET A 75 -2.85 7.99 31.83
C MET A 75 -4.08 7.29 32.41
N VAL A 76 -4.70 6.36 31.68
CA VAL A 76 -5.85 5.59 32.19
C VAL A 76 -5.45 4.75 33.40
N ARG A 77 -4.26 4.14 33.40
CA ARG A 77 -3.75 3.38 34.56
C ARG A 77 -3.50 4.29 35.76
N LEU A 78 -2.90 5.47 35.55
CA LEU A 78 -2.69 6.48 36.59
C LEU A 78 -4.02 6.97 37.16
N ALA A 79 -4.98 7.30 36.29
CA ALA A 79 -6.34 7.71 36.66
C ALA A 79 -7.03 6.66 37.52
N ASN A 80 -6.96 5.39 37.11
CA ASN A 80 -7.57 4.29 37.86
C ASN A 80 -6.84 4.01 39.19
N GLN A 81 -5.55 4.32 39.29
CA GLN A 81 -4.75 4.11 40.49
C GLN A 81 -4.96 5.21 41.54
N PHE A 82 -5.13 6.46 41.10
CA PHE A 82 -5.24 7.63 41.97
C PHE A 82 -6.66 8.20 42.06
N GLU A 83 -7.63 7.61 41.33
CA GLU A 83 -8.98 8.14 41.11
C GLU A 83 -9.03 9.59 40.59
N GLU A 84 -7.89 10.10 40.11
CA GLU A 84 -7.72 11.49 39.70
C GLU A 84 -6.78 11.55 38.49
N ILE A 85 -7.02 12.50 37.59
CA ILE A 85 -6.21 12.74 36.39
C ILE A 85 -5.56 14.11 36.53
N SER A 86 -4.24 14.18 36.38
CA SER A 86 -3.53 15.46 36.38
C SER A 86 -3.89 16.29 35.13
N PRO A 87 -4.18 17.59 35.28
CA PRO A 87 -4.33 18.51 34.15
C PRO A 87 -3.10 18.52 33.22
N ASP A 88 -1.90 18.30 33.76
CA ASP A 88 -0.66 18.27 32.99
C ASP A 88 -0.57 17.04 32.08
N ASP A 89 -1.09 15.89 32.53
CA ASP A 89 -1.16 14.67 31.73
C ASP A 89 -2.11 14.86 30.54
N VAL A 90 -3.27 15.48 30.79
CA VAL A 90 -4.25 15.83 29.74
C VAL A 90 -3.64 16.80 28.74
N GLN A 91 -2.93 17.82 29.22
CA GLN A 91 -2.28 18.81 28.36
C GLN A 91 -1.18 18.17 27.50
N THR A 92 -0.43 17.22 28.06
CA THR A 92 0.57 16.44 27.32
C THR A 92 -0.09 15.63 26.21
N LEU A 93 -1.17 14.92 26.52
CA LEU A 93 -1.90 14.12 25.54
C LEU A 93 -2.46 14.97 24.38
N ILE A 94 -3.04 16.14 24.70
CA ILE A 94 -3.54 17.09 23.70
C ILE A 94 -2.40 17.56 22.78
N SER A 95 -1.20 17.78 23.34
CA SER A 95 -0.04 18.20 22.55
C SER A 95 0.42 17.11 21.57
N GLU A 96 0.41 15.84 21.99
CA GLU A 96 0.78 14.71 21.14
C GLU A 96 -0.21 14.51 20.00
N VAL A 97 -1.51 14.60 20.28
CA VAL A 97 -2.56 14.50 19.26
C VAL A 97 -2.45 15.64 18.26
N ARG A 98 -2.16 16.87 18.70
CA ARG A 98 -1.91 18.02 17.80
C ARG A 98 -0.69 17.80 16.91
N ASN A 99 0.41 17.29 17.46
CA ASN A 99 1.61 16.99 16.69
C ASN A 99 1.32 15.92 15.61
N LEU A 100 0.53 14.91 15.94
CA LEU A 100 0.10 13.89 14.98
C LEU A 100 -0.80 14.48 13.89
N GLN A 101 -1.74 15.37 14.23
CA GLN A 101 -2.55 16.10 13.23
C GLN A 101 -1.68 16.92 12.27
N VAL A 102 -0.65 17.61 12.75
CA VAL A 102 0.28 18.38 11.92
C VAL A 102 1.04 17.45 10.97
N MET A 103 1.57 16.34 11.47
CA MET A 103 2.29 15.35 10.65
C MET A 103 1.41 14.75 9.56
N VAL A 104 0.17 14.35 9.90
CA VAL A 104 -0.80 13.80 8.93
C VAL A 104 -1.15 14.82 7.85
N THR A 105 -1.47 16.05 8.25
CA THR A 105 -1.85 17.11 7.32
C THR A 105 -0.69 17.44 6.37
N ALA A 106 0.55 17.46 6.89
CA ALA A 106 1.74 17.68 6.08
C ALA A 106 2.00 16.51 5.10
N ALA A 107 1.85 15.27 5.55
CA ALA A 107 2.02 14.08 4.70
C ALA A 107 0.97 14.03 3.57
N LEU A 108 -0.31 14.25 3.90
CA LEU A 108 -1.40 14.29 2.92
C LEU A 108 -1.19 15.40 1.88
N LYS A 109 -0.74 16.58 2.31
CA LYS A 109 -0.44 17.70 1.39
C LYS A 109 0.68 17.37 0.40
N ARG A 110 1.73 16.63 0.83
CA ARG A 110 2.82 16.17 -0.05
C ARG A 110 2.33 15.14 -1.08
N GLU A 111 1.52 14.19 -0.66
CA GLU A 111 0.96 13.17 -1.56
C GLU A 111 -0.01 13.77 -2.58
N MET A 112 -0.84 14.74 -2.19
CA MET A 112 -1.71 15.49 -3.12
C MET A 112 -0.93 16.33 -4.15
N GLN A 113 0.30 16.75 -3.84
CA GLN A 113 1.17 17.48 -4.76
C GLN A 113 1.93 16.56 -5.72
N ARG A 114 2.22 15.32 -5.30
CA ARG A 114 2.88 14.30 -6.14
C ARG A 114 1.96 13.69 -7.21
N GLY A 115 0.65 13.73 -7.00
CA GLY A 115 -0.35 13.25 -7.97
C GLY A 115 -0.76 14.25 -9.06
N LYS A 116 0.00 15.34 -9.26
CA LYS A 116 -0.20 16.33 -10.34
C LYS A 116 0.88 16.24 -11.40
#